data_AF-A0A963FAY6-F1
#
_entry.id   AF-A0A963FAY6-F1
#
_cell.length_a   1.000
_cell.length_b   1.000
_cell.length_c   1.000
_cell.angle_alpha   90.00
_cell.angle_beta   90.00
_cell.angle_gamma   90.00
#
_symmetry.space_group_name_H-M   'P 1'
#
loop_
_entity.id
_entity.type
_entity.pdbx_description
1 polymer ?
#
loop_
_entity_poly.entity_id
_entity_poly.type
_entity_poly.pdbx_seq_one_letter_code
_entity_poly.pdbx_strand_id
1 'polypeptide(L)'
;MSTNLSCFFLLTVLLQSGALHAEAEPAITIIIDDMGYQEEQGVAALELKGAVTYAFLPHTPYAAKLAEKAHGLGKEVMLHLPMDAYEGNALGPGALTLHMTETQFKQTLSDNLDAVPYVSGLNNH
;
A
#
# COMPACT_ATOMS: atom_id res chain seq x y z
N MET A 1 74.24 6.09 16.65
CA MET A 1 73.52 4.85 16.23
C MET A 1 72.05 5.16 16.41
N SER A 2 71.37 5.70 15.38
CA SER A 2 70.65 4.96 14.32
C SER A 2 69.46 4.23 14.92
N THR A 3 68.19 4.50 14.59
CA THR A 3 67.59 4.51 13.25
C THR A 3 66.19 5.16 13.29
N ASN A 4 65.93 6.15 12.43
CA ASN A 4 65.09 6.10 11.22
C ASN A 4 63.57 6.16 11.43
N LEU A 5 63.11 7.40 11.32
CA LEU A 5 61.89 7.85 10.67
C LEU A 5 61.67 7.17 9.30
N SER A 6 60.41 7.04 8.88
CA SER A 6 59.94 6.73 7.53
C SER A 6 59.75 5.24 7.19
N CYS A 7 58.50 4.76 7.28
CA CYS A 7 57.86 3.85 6.31
C CYS A 7 56.52 3.30 6.82
N PHE A 8 55.58 4.16 7.20
CA PHE A 8 54.16 3.79 7.17
C PHE A 8 53.34 4.80 6.36
N PHE A 9 53.97 5.28 5.29
CA PHE A 9 53.30 5.90 4.15
C PHE A 9 53.15 4.83 3.08
N LEU A 10 52.36 3.79 3.32
CA LEU A 10 51.97 2.90 2.24
C LEU A 10 50.65 2.20 2.60
N LEU A 11 49.67 2.38 1.72
CA LEU A 11 48.45 1.60 1.60
C LEU A 11 47.16 2.10 2.29
N THR A 12 46.92 3.41 2.35
CA THR A 12 45.55 3.93 2.08
C THR A 12 45.33 3.92 0.57
N VAL A 13 45.24 2.72 0.00
CA VAL A 13 44.61 2.53 -1.32
C VAL A 13 43.14 2.85 -1.10
N LEU A 14 42.75 4.01 -1.61
CA LEU A 14 41.47 4.32 -2.22
C LEU A 14 40.53 3.09 -2.30
N LEU A 15 39.78 2.80 -1.23
CA LEU A 15 38.41 2.37 -1.43
C LEU A 15 37.68 3.63 -1.86
N GLN A 16 37.70 3.87 -3.17
CA GLN A 16 36.63 4.60 -3.80
C GLN A 16 35.35 3.90 -3.36
N SER A 17 34.63 4.53 -2.45
CA SER A 17 33.21 4.30 -2.22
C SER A 17 32.49 4.74 -3.50
N GLY A 18 32.71 4.00 -4.59
CA GLY A 18 31.75 3.92 -5.66
C GLY A 18 30.56 3.27 -5.00
N ALA A 19 29.67 4.09 -4.45
CA ALA A 19 28.29 3.70 -4.31
C ALA A 19 27.89 3.26 -5.72
N LEU A 20 27.90 1.95 -5.96
CA LEU A 20 27.15 1.35 -7.04
C LEU A 20 25.72 1.84 -6.77
N HIS A 21 25.35 2.95 -7.39
CA HIS A 21 23.97 3.19 -7.71
C HIS A 21 23.64 2.07 -8.68
N ALA A 22 23.24 0.92 -8.12
CA ALA A 22 22.39 0.01 -8.85
C ALA A 22 21.21 0.87 -9.28
N GLU A 23 21.22 1.26 -10.55
CA GLU A 23 20.10 1.95 -11.16
C GLU A 23 18.89 1.07 -10.86
N ALA A 24 17.93 1.59 -10.10
CA ALA A 24 16.79 0.80 -9.66
C ALA A 24 16.14 0.19 -10.90
N GLU A 25 16.03 -1.14 -10.95
CA GLU A 25 15.39 -1.79 -12.08
C GLU A 25 13.97 -1.23 -12.23
N PRO A 26 13.50 -0.97 -13.46
CA PRO A 26 12.14 -0.51 -13.68
C PRO A 26 11.13 -1.44 -13.00
N ALA A 27 10.33 -0.89 -12.09
CA ALA A 27 9.34 -1.63 -11.32
C ALA A 27 7.93 -1.19 -11.70
N ILE A 28 7.00 -2.14 -11.70
CA ILE A 28 5.56 -1.90 -11.89
C ILE A 28 4.84 -2.50 -10.68
N THR A 29 3.86 -1.77 -10.17
CA THR A 29 2.88 -2.29 -9.20
C THR A 29 1.50 -2.33 -9.83
N ILE A 30 0.68 -3.28 -9.42
CA ILE A 30 -0.70 -3.45 -9.89
C ILE A 30 -1.60 -3.45 -8.66
N ILE A 31 -2.59 -2.56 -8.68
CA ILE A 31 -3.67 -2.50 -7.69
C ILE A 31 -4.96 -2.91 -8.38
N ILE A 32 -5.73 -3.79 -7.74
CA ILE A 32 -7.09 -4.16 -8.16
C ILE A 32 -8.09 -3.55 -7.19
N ASP A 33 -8.91 -2.64 -7.71
CA ASP A 33 -9.93 -1.89 -6.98
C ASP A 33 -11.27 -2.64 -6.90
N ASP A 34 -12.23 -2.04 -6.20
CA ASP A 34 -13.62 -2.49 -6.09
C ASP A 34 -13.84 -3.89 -5.49
N MET A 35 -12.90 -4.34 -4.65
CA MET A 35 -13.07 -5.61 -3.94
C MET A 35 -14.13 -5.49 -2.84
N GLY A 36 -14.94 -6.55 -2.66
CA GLY A 36 -15.81 -6.69 -1.48
C GLY A 36 -17.31 -6.89 -1.74
N TYR A 37 -17.83 -6.60 -2.94
CA TYR A 37 -19.23 -6.90 -3.28
C TYR A 37 -19.46 -8.32 -3.80
N GLN A 38 -18.47 -8.90 -4.45
CA GLN A 38 -18.58 -10.17 -5.16
C GLN A 38 -17.61 -11.19 -4.56
N GLU A 39 -18.13 -12.19 -3.85
CA GLU A 39 -17.30 -13.18 -3.17
C GLU A 39 -16.50 -14.05 -4.13
N GLU A 40 -17.16 -14.67 -5.12
CA GLU A 40 -16.53 -15.62 -6.04
C GLU A 40 -15.45 -14.95 -6.90
N GLN A 41 -15.79 -13.80 -7.49
CA GLN A 41 -14.86 -13.00 -8.29
C GLN A 41 -13.73 -12.44 -7.43
N GLY A 42 -14.02 -12.03 -6.19
CA GLY A 42 -13.01 -11.60 -5.24
C GLY A 42 -12.02 -12.72 -4.92
N VAL A 43 -12.51 -13.94 -4.66
CA VAL A 43 -11.64 -15.11 -4.45
C VAL A 43 -10.80 -15.39 -5.70
N ALA A 44 -11.40 -15.39 -6.89
CA ALA A 44 -10.67 -15.62 -8.13
C ALA A 44 -9.58 -14.56 -8.38
N ALA A 45 -9.85 -13.30 -8.05
CA ALA A 45 -8.87 -12.22 -8.16
C ALA A 45 -7.66 -12.46 -7.22
N LEU A 46 -7.90 -12.93 -5.99
CA LEU A 46 -6.83 -13.24 -5.02
C LEU A 46 -5.92 -14.40 -5.46
N GLU A 47 -6.38 -15.27 -6.37
CA GLU A 47 -5.60 -16.38 -6.92
C GLU A 47 -4.61 -15.96 -8.01
N LEU A 48 -4.65 -14.70 -8.46
CA LEU A 48 -3.67 -14.16 -9.40
C LEU A 48 -2.25 -14.29 -8.83
N LYS A 49 -1.33 -14.78 -9.65
CA LYS A 49 0.07 -14.98 -9.26
C LYS A 49 0.84 -13.66 -9.23
N GLY A 50 1.83 -13.57 -8.34
CA GLY A 50 2.72 -12.41 -8.22
C GLY A 50 2.29 -11.41 -7.16
N ALA A 51 3.04 -10.30 -7.09
CA ALA A 51 2.79 -9.19 -6.18
C ALA A 51 1.70 -8.28 -6.77
N VAL A 52 0.47 -8.51 -6.33
CA VAL A 52 -0.71 -7.71 -6.67
C VAL A 52 -1.30 -7.21 -5.36
N THR A 53 -1.60 -5.92 -5.31
CA THR A 53 -2.25 -5.25 -4.18
C THR A 53 -3.76 -5.18 -4.46
N TYR A 54 -4.58 -5.35 -3.43
CA TYR A 54 -6.04 -5.36 -3.57
C TYR A 54 -6.67 -4.29 -2.67
N ALA A 55 -7.51 -3.45 -3.25
CA ALA A 55 -8.18 -2.38 -2.55
C ALA A 55 -9.67 -2.72 -2.33
N PHE A 56 -10.10 -2.67 -1.07
CA PHE A 56 -11.42 -3.10 -0.64
C PHE A 56 -12.31 -1.91 -0.31
N LEU A 57 -13.52 -1.90 -0.88
CA LEU A 57 -14.56 -0.95 -0.50
C LEU A 57 -15.06 -1.27 0.92
N PRO A 58 -15.09 -0.30 1.85
CA PRO A 58 -15.53 -0.54 3.23
C PRO A 58 -17.02 -0.88 3.27
N HIS A 59 -17.42 -1.60 4.32
CA HIS A 59 -18.82 -1.96 4.60
C HIS A 59 -19.55 -2.77 3.51
N THR A 60 -18.83 -3.29 2.52
CA THR A 60 -19.38 -4.24 1.55
C THR A 60 -19.49 -5.64 2.17
N PRO A 61 -20.39 -6.51 1.68
CA PRO A 61 -20.71 -7.78 2.34
C PRO A 61 -19.52 -8.72 2.56
N TYR A 62 -18.49 -8.63 1.71
CA TYR A 62 -17.35 -9.55 1.73
C TYR A 62 -16.01 -8.87 1.96
N ALA A 63 -15.95 -7.54 2.17
CA ALA A 63 -14.67 -6.82 2.32
C ALA A 63 -13.79 -7.43 3.42
N ALA A 64 -14.28 -7.54 4.65
CA ALA A 64 -13.49 -8.06 5.77
C ALA A 64 -12.99 -9.49 5.51
N LYS A 65 -13.89 -10.38 5.05
CA LYS A 65 -13.56 -11.77 4.75
C LYS A 65 -12.50 -11.89 3.64
N LEU A 66 -12.63 -11.12 2.57
CA LEU A 66 -11.69 -11.16 1.46
C LEU A 66 -10.36 -10.49 1.83
N ALA A 67 -10.36 -9.43 2.65
CA ALA A 67 -9.14 -8.80 3.17
C ALA A 67 -8.35 -9.74 4.09
N GLU A 68 -9.03 -10.47 4.99
CA GLU A 68 -8.41 -11.54 5.80
C GLU A 68 -7.77 -12.61 4.92
N LYS A 69 -8.49 -13.07 3.88
CA LYS A 69 -7.97 -14.05 2.93
C LYS A 69 -6.78 -13.52 2.14
N ALA A 70 -6.85 -12.27 1.67
CA ALA A 70 -5.77 -11.62 0.93
C ALA A 70 -4.50 -11.54 1.79
N HIS A 71 -4.63 -11.07 3.03
CA HIS A 71 -3.53 -11.02 3.98
C HIS A 71 -2.95 -12.41 4.26
N GLY A 72 -3.79 -13.42 4.47
CA GLY A 72 -3.36 -14.81 4.66
C GLY A 72 -2.63 -15.42 3.46
N LEU A 73 -2.87 -14.92 2.25
CA LEU A 73 -2.16 -15.27 1.02
C LEU A 73 -0.90 -14.43 0.80
N GLY A 74 -0.53 -13.54 1.73
CA GLY A 74 0.60 -12.63 1.61
C GLY A 74 0.39 -11.51 0.59
N LYS A 75 -0.87 -11.20 0.26
CA LYS A 75 -1.22 -10.07 -0.60
C LYS A 75 -1.33 -8.79 0.22
N GLU A 76 -0.96 -7.67 -0.39
CA GLU A 76 -1.15 -6.36 0.21
C GLU A 76 -2.62 -5.94 0.16
N VAL A 77 -3.08 -5.34 1.26
CA VAL A 77 -4.47 -4.91 1.47
C VAL A 77 -4.51 -3.40 1.58
N MET A 78 -5.32 -2.77 0.74
CA MET A 78 -5.60 -1.33 0.78
C MET A 78 -7.09 -1.06 1.03
N LEU A 79 -7.39 0.10 1.59
CA LEU A 79 -8.74 0.64 1.64
C LEU A 79 -9.03 1.38 0.34
N HIS A 80 -10.09 0.98 -0.38
CA HIS A 80 -10.65 1.74 -1.49
C HIS A 80 -11.71 2.69 -0.94
N LEU A 81 -11.29 3.93 -0.66
CA LEU A 81 -12.04 4.88 0.17
C LEU A 81 -13.03 5.67 -0.68
N PRO A 82 -14.35 5.52 -0.47
CA PRO A 82 -15.34 6.26 -1.24
C PRO A 82 -15.30 7.76 -0.93
N MET A 83 -15.28 8.58 -1.97
CA MET A 83 -15.24 10.04 -1.87
C MET A 83 -16.24 10.70 -2.81
N ASP A 84 -16.53 11.99 -2.60
CA ASP A 84 -17.36 12.78 -3.50
C ASP A 84 -16.90 12.68 -4.97
N ALA A 85 -17.87 12.44 -5.86
CA ALA A 85 -17.70 12.49 -7.31
C ALA A 85 -18.36 13.75 -7.89
N TYR A 86 -17.80 14.26 -9.00
CA TYR A 86 -18.35 15.45 -9.69
C TYR A 86 -19.75 15.20 -10.28
N GLU A 87 -20.03 13.98 -10.70
CA GLU A 87 -21.32 13.54 -11.23
C GLU A 87 -22.03 12.72 -10.15
N GLY A 88 -23.36 12.82 -10.07
CA GLY A 88 -24.21 12.30 -8.99
C GLY A 88 -24.31 10.77 -8.88
N ASN A 89 -23.19 10.08 -9.07
CA ASN A 89 -23.02 8.66 -8.84
C ASN A 89 -23.23 8.35 -7.37
N ALA A 90 -23.71 7.13 -7.11
CA ALA A 90 -23.84 6.65 -5.73
C ALA A 90 -22.45 6.49 -5.14
N LEU A 91 -22.14 7.28 -4.10
CA LEU A 91 -20.84 7.24 -3.42
C LEU A 91 -20.62 5.95 -2.61
N GLY A 92 -21.69 5.22 -2.30
CA GLY A 92 -21.64 4.03 -1.46
C GLY A 92 -21.49 4.33 0.04
N PRO A 93 -21.52 3.28 0.88
CA PRO A 93 -21.37 3.42 2.32
C PRO A 93 -19.98 3.96 2.71
N GLY A 94 -19.91 4.78 3.76
CA GLY A 94 -18.63 5.31 4.27
C GLY A 94 -18.06 6.47 3.45
N ALA A 95 -18.80 7.03 2.50
CA ALA A 95 -18.28 8.09 1.64
C ALA A 95 -17.87 9.37 2.40
N LEU A 96 -16.69 9.89 2.06
CA LEU A 96 -16.21 11.19 2.52
C LEU A 96 -16.69 12.30 1.60
N THR A 97 -17.36 13.31 2.15
CA THR A 97 -17.96 14.39 1.36
C THR A 97 -17.44 15.77 1.76
N LEU A 98 -17.51 16.72 0.83
CA LEU A 98 -17.14 18.13 1.01
C LEU A 98 -18.03 18.87 2.01
N HIS A 99 -19.17 18.29 2.39
CA HIS A 99 -20.11 18.87 3.35
C HIS A 99 -19.84 18.41 4.79
N MET A 100 -18.90 17.50 5.01
CA MET A 100 -18.52 17.05 6.34
C MET A 100 -17.71 18.10 7.09
N THR A 101 -17.96 18.21 8.39
CA THR A 101 -17.00 18.81 9.32
C THR A 101 -15.74 17.95 9.43
N GLU A 102 -14.63 18.54 9.87
CA GLU A 102 -13.37 17.80 10.08
C GLU A 102 -13.55 16.60 11.02
N THR A 103 -14.33 16.74 12.09
CA THR A 103 -14.62 15.66 13.04
C THR A 103 -15.38 14.51 12.37
N GLN A 104 -16.41 14.82 11.58
CA GLN A 104 -17.17 13.80 10.84
C GLN A 104 -16.30 13.10 9.80
N PHE A 105 -15.46 13.85 9.08
CA PHE A 105 -14.53 13.31 8.11
C PHE A 105 -13.56 12.31 8.76
N LYS A 106 -12.93 12.72 9.87
CA LYS A 106 -11.97 11.86 10.61
C LYS A 106 -12.64 10.63 11.21
N GLN A 107 -13.84 10.78 11.76
CA GLN A 107 -14.58 9.63 12.30
C GLN A 107 -14.95 8.65 11.19
N THR A 108 -15.52 9.13 10.09
CA THR A 108 -15.90 8.29 8.94
C THR A 108 -14.67 7.58 8.35
N LEU A 109 -13.54 8.27 8.21
CA LEU A 109 -12.28 7.66 7.78
C LEU A 109 -11.81 6.56 8.74
N SER A 110 -11.89 6.80 10.06
CA SER A 110 -11.55 5.78 11.06
C SER A 110 -12.45 4.55 10.94
N ASP A 111 -13.77 4.77 10.83
CA ASP A 111 -14.74 3.68 10.70
C ASP A 111 -14.51 2.85 9.43
N ASN A 112 -14.12 3.51 8.32
CA ASN A 112 -13.76 2.82 7.07
C ASN A 112 -12.48 2.00 7.20
N LEU A 113 -11.45 2.54 7.88
CA LEU A 113 -10.20 1.82 8.14
C LEU A 113 -10.45 0.59 9.03
N ASP A 114 -11.30 0.72 10.06
CA ASP A 114 -11.65 -0.39 10.96
C ASP A 114 -12.49 -1.47 10.25
N ALA A 115 -13.26 -1.11 9.23
CA ALA A 115 -14.09 -2.05 8.47
C ALA A 115 -13.29 -2.97 7.53
N VAL A 116 -12.03 -2.63 7.22
CA VAL A 116 -11.14 -3.42 6.36
C VAL A 116 -9.88 -3.81 7.16
N PRO A 117 -9.76 -5.07 7.62
CA PRO A 117 -8.60 -5.48 8.40
C PRO A 117 -7.32 -5.50 7.56
N TYR A 118 -6.16 -5.31 8.21
CA TYR A 118 -4.81 -5.38 7.61
C TYR A 118 -4.47 -4.30 6.57
N VAL A 119 -5.24 -3.20 6.52
CA VAL A 119 -4.96 -2.07 5.65
C VAL A 119 -3.53 -1.52 5.86
N SER A 120 -2.73 -1.49 4.79
CA SER A 120 -1.39 -0.88 4.76
C SER A 120 -1.36 0.47 4.03
N GLY A 121 -2.45 0.84 3.35
CA GLY A 121 -2.59 2.09 2.61
C GLY A 121 -4.02 2.29 2.10
N LEU A 122 -4.30 3.43 1.49
CA LEU A 122 -5.60 3.71 0.90
C LEU A 122 -5.47 4.38 -0.47
N ASN A 123 -6.47 4.20 -1.32
CA ASN A 123 -6.69 4.98 -2.54
C ASN A 123 -8.13 5.50 -2.57
N ASN A 124 -8.41 6.45 -3.44
CA ASN A 124 -9.75 7.03 -3.59
C ASN A 124 -10.61 6.18 -4.55
N HIS A 125 -11.89 5.99 -4.20
CA HIS A 125 -12.95 5.56 -5.09
C HIS A 125 -13.78 6.78 -5.50
#